data_AF-A0A1D2R8F8-F1
#
_entry.id   AF-A0A1D2R8F8-F1
#
_cell.length_a   1.000
_cell.length_b   1.000
_cell.length_c   1.000
_cell.angle_alpha   90.00
_cell.angle_beta   90.00
_cell.angle_gamma   90.00
#
_symmetry.space_group_name_H-M   'P 1'
#
loop_
_entity.id
_entity.type
_entity.pdbx_description
1 polymer ?
#
loop_
_entity_poly.entity_id
_entity_poly.type
_entity_poly.pdbx_seq_one_letter_code
_entity_poly.pdbx_strand_id
1 'polypeptide(L)'
;MKTDIVYYKDASDMSEVDDNSIQLIITSPPYWNVKDYSMDGYQKNNNSGKIEGQIGDINDYEEYLNAMTEVWNECERVLKPNGKLCINTPLMPVPKKQLITHYNRHIVNINSGIEYEILHKTKLFLYDLYIWNRTNPSKALMFGRCSYSIN
;
A
#
# COMPACT_ATOMS: atom_id res chain seq x y z
N MET A 1 -23.04 -9.49 -18.58
CA MET A 1 -21.67 -9.30 -18.09
C MET A 1 -21.53 -10.16 -16.84
N LYS A 2 -20.50 -11.01 -16.72
CA LYS A 2 -20.27 -11.72 -15.45
C LYS A 2 -19.83 -10.69 -14.41
N THR A 3 -20.41 -10.77 -13.21
CA THR A 3 -20.01 -9.97 -12.05
C THR A 3 -19.18 -10.83 -11.09
N ASP A 4 -18.48 -10.20 -10.16
CA ASP A 4 -17.88 -10.87 -8.99
C ASP A 4 -16.81 -11.93 -9.34
N ILE A 5 -15.83 -11.54 -10.16
CA ILE A 5 -14.71 -12.40 -10.57
C ILE A 5 -13.51 -12.17 -9.65
N VAL A 6 -12.87 -13.26 -9.22
CA VAL A 6 -11.64 -13.24 -8.42
C VAL A 6 -10.53 -13.96 -9.19
N TYR A 7 -9.40 -13.28 -9.37
CA TYR A 7 -8.19 -13.85 -9.95
C TYR A 7 -7.15 -14.10 -8.84
N TYR A 8 -6.64 -15.33 -8.75
CA TYR A 8 -5.56 -15.70 -7.84
C TYR A 8 -4.21 -15.54 -8.56
N LYS A 9 -3.82 -14.29 -8.81
CA LYS A 9 -2.65 -13.91 -9.60
C LYS A 9 -1.89 -12.74 -8.99
N ASP A 10 -0.72 -12.45 -9.55
CA ASP A 10 0.07 -11.29 -9.18
C ASP A 10 -0.60 -10.01 -9.71
N ALA A 11 -0.59 -8.94 -8.92
CA ALA A 11 -1.21 -7.67 -9.32
C ALA A 11 -0.30 -6.84 -10.25
N SER A 12 0.97 -7.21 -10.40
CA SER A 12 1.89 -6.64 -11.39
C SER A 12 1.59 -7.08 -12.83
N ASP A 13 0.72 -8.07 -13.02
CA ASP A 13 0.20 -8.52 -14.31
C ASP A 13 -1.33 -8.71 -14.22
N MET A 14 -2.09 -7.76 -14.76
CA MET A 14 -3.56 -7.82 -14.84
C MET A 14 -4.03 -8.15 -16.26
N SER A 15 -3.30 -8.98 -17.02
CA SER A 15 -3.59 -9.30 -18.42
C SER A 15 -4.97 -9.94 -18.66
N GLU A 16 -5.66 -10.44 -17.64
CA GLU A 16 -7.05 -10.91 -17.72
C GLU A 16 -8.08 -9.78 -17.79
N VAL A 17 -7.64 -8.55 -17.54
CA VAL A 17 -8.48 -7.35 -17.53
C VAL A 17 -8.10 -6.48 -18.72
N ASP A 18 -9.08 -6.26 -19.59
CA ASP A 18 -8.90 -5.43 -20.78
C ASP A 18 -8.51 -3.99 -20.42
N ASP A 19 -7.73 -3.35 -21.29
CA ASP A 19 -7.40 -1.93 -21.21
C ASP A 19 -8.68 -1.08 -21.14
N ASN A 20 -8.64 0.01 -20.38
CA ASN A 20 -9.76 0.96 -20.29
C ASN A 20 -11.12 0.29 -20.02
N SER A 21 -11.15 -0.72 -19.15
CA SER A 21 -12.37 -1.48 -18.83
C SER A 21 -12.95 -1.14 -17.45
N ILE A 22 -12.12 -0.65 -16.54
CA ILE A 22 -12.44 -0.41 -15.12
C ILE A 22 -12.76 1.06 -14.85
N GLN A 23 -13.84 1.32 -14.12
CA GLN A 23 -14.26 2.67 -13.75
C GLN A 23 -13.66 3.17 -12.43
N LEU A 24 -13.49 2.27 -11.47
CA LEU A 24 -13.06 2.59 -10.11
C LEU A 24 -12.23 1.43 -9.56
N ILE A 25 -11.04 1.75 -9.06
CA ILE A 25 -10.18 0.84 -8.31
C ILE A 25 -10.15 1.35 -6.87
N ILE A 26 -10.43 0.46 -5.91
CA ILE A 26 -10.27 0.75 -4.48
C ILE A 26 -9.33 -0.31 -3.93
N THR A 27 -8.24 0.11 -3.30
CA THR A 27 -7.24 -0.82 -2.77
C THR A 27 -6.60 -0.33 -1.48
N SER A 28 -5.97 -1.26 -0.78
CA SER A 28 -5.03 -0.98 0.29
C SER A 28 -3.79 -1.85 0.04
N PRO A 29 -2.67 -1.26 -0.41
CA PRO A 29 -1.51 -2.03 -0.86
C PRO A 29 -0.86 -2.81 0.30
N PRO A 30 -0.02 -3.82 0.00
CA PRO A 30 0.79 -4.44 1.03
C PRO A 30 1.70 -3.39 1.68
N TYR A 31 1.70 -3.31 3.01
CA TYR A 31 2.46 -2.28 3.71
C TYR A 31 3.91 -2.75 3.90
N TRP A 32 4.85 -1.91 3.47
CA TRP A 32 6.29 -2.14 3.58
C TRP A 32 6.70 -2.63 4.98
N ASN A 33 7.20 -3.86 5.04
CA ASN A 33 7.98 -4.41 6.15
C ASN A 33 7.31 -4.35 7.55
N VAL A 34 5.97 -4.40 7.63
CA VAL A 34 5.25 -4.36 8.92
C VAL A 34 4.32 -5.54 9.17
N LYS A 35 3.82 -6.20 8.12
CA LYS A 35 2.95 -7.38 8.29
C LYS A 35 3.56 -8.56 7.56
N ASP A 36 3.74 -9.66 8.29
CA ASP A 36 3.94 -10.95 7.64
C ASP A 36 2.59 -11.41 7.05
N TYR A 37 2.46 -11.30 5.73
CA TYR A 37 1.24 -11.66 5.00
C TYR A 37 1.01 -13.18 4.93
N SER A 38 1.94 -14.01 5.41
CA SER A 38 1.73 -15.45 5.61
C SER A 38 0.97 -15.79 6.89
N MET A 39 0.82 -14.81 7.79
CA MET A 39 0.09 -14.95 9.05
C MET A 39 -1.36 -14.49 8.91
N ASP A 40 -2.25 -14.97 9.79
CA ASP A 40 -3.62 -14.49 9.87
C ASP A 40 -3.70 -12.96 10.16
N GLY A 41 -4.87 -12.34 9.94
CA GLY A 41 -5.06 -10.90 10.17
C GLY A 41 -4.76 -10.44 11.61
N TYR A 42 -4.60 -11.37 12.55
CA TYR A 42 -4.22 -11.14 13.94
C TYR A 42 -2.74 -11.43 14.24
N GLN A 43 -1.97 -11.92 13.26
CA GLN A 43 -0.59 -12.39 13.36
C GLN A 43 -0.40 -13.45 14.47
N LYS A 44 -1.37 -14.35 14.64
CA LYS A 44 -1.35 -15.39 15.68
C LYS A 44 -1.11 -16.78 15.13
N ASN A 45 -1.61 -17.06 13.93
CA ASN A 45 -1.49 -18.37 13.30
C ASN A 45 -0.90 -18.22 11.89
N ASN A 46 -0.06 -19.17 11.49
CA ASN A 46 0.36 -19.30 10.10
C ASN A 46 -0.80 -19.90 9.31
N ASN A 47 -1.42 -19.10 8.45
CA ASN A 47 -2.55 -19.54 7.63
C ASN A 47 -2.10 -20.22 6.34
N SER A 48 -0.86 -19.97 5.91
CA SER A 48 -0.27 -20.52 4.69
C SER A 48 1.27 -20.46 4.78
N GLY A 49 1.97 -21.26 3.98
CA GLY A 49 3.42 -21.08 3.82
C GLY A 49 3.74 -19.68 3.29
N LYS A 50 4.89 -19.11 3.65
CA LYS A 50 5.36 -17.86 3.04
C LYS A 50 5.45 -18.03 1.53
N ILE A 51 4.71 -17.19 0.80
CA ILE A 51 4.84 -17.09 -0.65
C ILE A 51 6.07 -16.23 -0.91
N GLU A 52 7.04 -16.77 -1.65
CA GLU A 52 8.24 -16.02 -2.03
C GLU A 52 7.87 -14.89 -3.01
N GLY A 53 8.53 -13.73 -2.91
CA GLY A 53 8.27 -12.58 -3.81
C GLY A 53 7.15 -11.63 -3.40
N GLN A 54 6.62 -11.71 -2.17
CA GLN A 54 5.62 -10.75 -1.69
C GLN A 54 6.20 -9.33 -1.57
N ILE A 55 5.56 -8.35 -2.21
CA ILE A 55 6.01 -6.94 -2.20
C ILE A 55 6.13 -6.39 -0.76
N GLY A 56 5.22 -6.80 0.14
CA GLY A 56 5.24 -6.38 1.54
C GLY A 56 6.47 -6.86 2.34
N ASP A 57 7.16 -7.89 1.85
CA ASP A 57 8.34 -8.50 2.48
C ASP A 57 9.66 -7.89 1.99
N ILE A 58 9.62 -6.95 1.04
CA ILE A 58 10.81 -6.26 0.54
C ILE A 58 11.40 -5.36 1.64
N ASN A 59 12.68 -5.57 1.96
CA ASN A 59 13.35 -4.85 3.05
C ASN A 59 13.77 -3.44 2.66
N ASP A 60 14.21 -3.23 1.42
CA ASP A 60 14.59 -1.92 0.92
C ASP A 60 13.34 -1.12 0.54
N TYR A 61 13.31 0.17 0.87
CA TYR A 61 12.12 0.99 0.65
C TYR A 61 11.97 1.39 -0.82
N GLU A 62 13.07 1.65 -1.52
CA GLU A 62 13.05 2.03 -2.93
C GLU A 62 12.70 0.82 -3.80
N GLU A 63 13.23 -0.36 -3.50
CA GLU A 63 12.82 -1.61 -4.15
C GLU A 63 11.33 -1.90 -3.96
N TYR A 64 10.79 -1.64 -2.76
CA TYR A 64 9.35 -1.74 -2.49
C TYR A 64 8.54 -0.77 -3.36
N LEU A 65 8.97 0.50 -3.45
CA LEU A 65 8.29 1.49 -4.29
C LEU A 65 8.32 1.10 -5.76
N ASN A 66 9.46 0.63 -6.27
CA ASN A 66 9.60 0.16 -7.65
C ASN A 66 8.66 -1.01 -7.96
N ALA A 67 8.57 -2.00 -7.06
CA ALA A 67 7.63 -3.11 -7.22
C ALA A 67 6.16 -2.65 -7.19
N MET A 68 5.82 -1.68 -6.34
CA MET A 68 4.48 -1.08 -6.33
C MET A 68 4.18 -0.31 -7.62
N THR A 69 5.17 0.33 -8.23
CA THR A 69 5.04 1.07 -9.50
C THR A 69 4.59 0.16 -10.64
N GLU A 70 5.00 -1.11 -10.68
CA GLU A 70 4.50 -2.09 -11.65
C GLU A 70 2.98 -2.28 -11.55
N VAL A 71 2.48 -2.42 -10.32
CA VAL A 71 1.03 -2.52 -10.04
C VAL A 71 0.28 -1.25 -10.43
N TRP A 72 0.88 -0.07 -10.22
CA TRP A 72 0.27 1.21 -10.59
C TRP A 72 0.18 1.39 -12.11
N ASN A 73 1.16 0.90 -12.87
CA ASN A 73 1.10 0.90 -14.33
C ASN A 73 -0.05 0.04 -14.84
N GLU A 74 -0.26 -1.14 -14.25
CA GLU A 74 -1.41 -1.98 -14.59
C GLU A 74 -2.74 -1.32 -14.20
N CYS A 75 -2.80 -0.66 -13.04
CA CYS A 75 -3.96 0.13 -12.65
C CYS A 75 -4.27 1.25 -13.66
N GLU A 76 -3.25 1.98 -14.14
CA GLU A 76 -3.43 3.00 -15.19
C GLU A 76 -3.97 2.36 -16.48
N ARG A 77 -3.38 1.25 -16.94
CA ARG A 77 -3.77 0.56 -18.18
C ARG A 77 -5.24 0.14 -18.19
N VAL A 78 -5.71 -0.47 -17.10
CA VAL A 78 -7.08 -1.00 -17.03
C VAL A 78 -8.12 0.08 -16.75
N LEU A 79 -7.72 1.25 -16.23
CA LEU A 79 -8.64 2.35 -15.93
C LEU A 79 -9.16 3.02 -17.21
N LYS A 80 -10.47 3.26 -17.25
CA LYS A 80 -11.12 4.09 -18.26
C LYS A 80 -10.67 5.55 -18.17
N PRO A 81 -10.81 6.34 -19.25
CA PRO A 81 -10.79 7.79 -19.13
C PRO A 81 -11.79 8.27 -18.06
N ASN A 82 -11.37 9.17 -17.19
CA ASN A 82 -12.09 9.62 -15.98
C ASN A 82 -12.33 8.53 -14.91
N GLY A 83 -11.67 7.38 -15.04
CA GLY A 83 -11.59 6.37 -13.99
C GLY A 83 -10.87 6.90 -12.75
N LYS A 84 -11.10 6.27 -11.60
CA LYS A 84 -10.50 6.69 -10.33
C LYS A 84 -9.74 5.54 -9.67
N LEU A 85 -8.57 5.85 -9.14
CA LEU A 85 -7.78 4.98 -8.27
C LEU A 85 -7.83 5.56 -6.84
N CYS A 86 -8.41 4.80 -5.92
CA CYS A 86 -8.49 5.15 -4.51
C CYS A 86 -7.59 4.21 -3.70
N ILE A 87 -6.57 4.79 -3.06
CA ILE A 87 -5.57 4.03 -2.31
C ILE A 87 -5.70 4.38 -0.83
N ASN A 88 -5.94 3.38 0.00
CA ASN A 88 -5.99 3.54 1.45
C ASN A 88 -4.66 3.11 2.08
N THR A 89 -3.92 4.07 2.63
CA THR A 89 -2.64 3.84 3.31
C THR A 89 -2.65 4.46 4.71
N PRO A 90 -2.09 3.77 5.72
CA PRO A 90 -1.85 4.36 7.03
C PRO A 90 -0.43 4.93 7.15
N LEU A 91 -0.21 5.77 8.15
CA LEU A 91 1.14 6.08 8.62
C LEU A 91 1.72 4.86 9.33
N MET A 92 2.91 4.42 8.91
CA MET A 92 3.49 3.15 9.33
C MET A 92 4.60 3.35 10.36
N PRO A 93 4.42 2.93 11.63
CA PRO A 93 5.50 2.93 12.59
C PRO A 93 6.48 1.79 12.31
N VAL A 94 7.75 2.10 12.09
CA VAL A 94 8.80 1.10 11.89
C VAL A 94 9.26 0.57 13.25
N PRO A 95 9.39 -0.77 13.42
CA PRO A 95 9.97 -1.35 14.62
C PRO A 95 11.38 -0.79 14.91
N LYS A 96 11.63 -0.41 16.17
CA LYS A 96 12.96 0.05 16.59
C LYS A 96 14.10 -0.94 16.32
N LYS A 97 13.80 -2.24 16.22
CA LYS A 97 14.80 -3.25 15.87
C LYS A 97 15.38 -3.06 14.45
N GLN A 98 14.62 -2.41 13.57
CA GLN A 98 15.03 -2.14 12.19
C GLN A 98 15.64 -0.74 12.03
N LEU A 99 15.17 0.27 12.77
CA LEU A 99 15.69 1.64 12.72
C LEU A 99 15.92 2.22 14.13
N ILE A 100 17.17 2.58 14.45
CA ILE A 100 17.61 3.11 15.76
C ILE A 100 18.10 4.56 15.64
N THR A 101 17.72 5.28 14.58
CA THR A 101 18.27 6.62 14.29
C THR A 101 17.90 7.69 15.33
N HIS A 102 16.85 7.46 16.13
CA HIS A 102 16.37 8.40 17.16
C HIS A 102 15.62 7.66 18.27
N TYR A 103 15.29 8.40 19.35
CA TYR A 103 14.66 7.83 20.53
C TYR A 103 13.20 7.42 20.31
N ASN A 104 12.47 8.08 19.42
CA ASN A 104 11.08 7.69 19.11
C ASN A 104 11.03 6.58 18.06
N ARG A 105 9.85 5.99 17.84
CA ARG A 105 9.67 5.09 16.67
C ARG A 105 9.69 5.94 15.41
N HIS A 106 10.43 5.50 14.42
CA HIS A 106 10.36 6.10 13.09
C HIS A 106 8.97 5.86 12.51
N ILE A 107 8.38 6.89 11.90
CA ILE A 107 7.09 6.79 11.20
C ILE A 107 7.38 7.03 9.72
N VAL A 108 7.03 6.06 8.89
CA VAL A 108 7.11 6.17 7.44
C VAL A 108 5.75 6.58 6.90
N ASN A 109 5.75 7.65 6.12
CA ASN A 109 4.60 8.04 5.32
C ASN A 109 4.66 7.30 3.98
N ILE A 110 4.13 6.07 3.94
CA ILE A 110 4.10 5.29 2.69
C ILE A 110 3.23 5.97 1.62
N ASN A 111 2.24 6.78 2.05
CA ASN A 111 1.38 7.50 1.11
C ASN A 111 2.19 8.46 0.25
N SER A 112 3.12 9.21 0.85
CA SER A 112 3.92 10.17 0.09
C SER A 112 4.85 9.49 -0.92
N GLY A 113 5.39 8.31 -0.61
CA GLY A 113 6.20 7.55 -1.56
C GLY A 113 5.37 7.02 -2.74
N ILE A 114 4.21 6.41 -2.44
CA ILE A 114 3.29 5.92 -3.47
C ILE A 114 2.76 7.07 -4.34
N GLU A 115 2.38 8.19 -3.73
CA GLU A 115 1.92 9.37 -4.45
C GLU A 115 3.02 9.92 -5.37
N TYR A 116 4.27 9.99 -4.89
CA TYR A 116 5.41 10.40 -5.70
C TYR A 116 5.57 9.49 -6.93
N GLU A 117 5.58 8.18 -6.74
CA GLU A 117 5.69 7.22 -7.84
C GLU A 117 4.55 7.37 -8.85
N ILE A 118 3.31 7.43 -8.39
CA ILE A 118 2.15 7.59 -9.28
C ILE A 118 2.26 8.87 -10.10
N LEU A 119 2.56 10.01 -9.47
CA LEU A 119 2.62 11.30 -10.16
C LEU A 119 3.78 11.42 -11.16
N HIS A 120 4.88 10.67 -10.96
CA HIS A 120 6.07 10.77 -11.81
C HIS A 120 6.24 9.62 -12.81
N LYS A 121 5.63 8.47 -12.56
CA LYS A 121 5.79 7.25 -13.38
C LYS A 121 4.54 6.89 -14.17
N THR A 122 3.38 7.42 -13.80
CA THR A 122 2.10 7.17 -14.48
C THR A 122 1.56 8.48 -15.08
N LYS A 123 0.46 8.40 -15.84
CA LYS A 123 -0.28 9.59 -16.31
C LYS A 123 -1.41 10.02 -15.38
N LEU A 124 -1.54 9.37 -14.22
CA LEU A 124 -2.54 9.71 -13.22
C LEU A 124 -2.16 11.02 -12.51
N PHE A 125 -3.16 11.71 -11.98
CA PHE A 125 -2.97 12.94 -11.21
C PHE A 125 -3.77 12.88 -9.91
N LEU A 126 -3.30 13.60 -8.90
CA LEU A 126 -3.99 13.70 -7.62
C LEU A 126 -5.32 14.42 -7.80
N TYR A 127 -6.41 13.74 -7.46
CA TYR A 127 -7.75 14.32 -7.49
C TYR A 127 -8.14 14.95 -6.16
N ASP A 128 -7.97 14.21 -5.06
CA ASP A 128 -8.37 14.63 -3.71
C ASP A 128 -7.66 13.78 -2.65
N LEU A 129 -7.61 14.26 -1.41
CA LEU A 129 -7.03 13.58 -0.25
C LEU A 129 -8.10 13.36 0.83
N TYR A 130 -8.40 12.10 1.11
CA TYR A 130 -9.35 11.72 2.16
C TYR A 130 -8.61 11.30 3.43
N ILE A 131 -8.85 12.01 4.53
CA ILE A 131 -8.29 11.66 5.85
C ILE A 131 -9.30 10.81 6.62
N TRP A 132 -9.02 9.51 6.75
CA TRP A 132 -9.84 8.62 7.55
C TRP A 132 -9.42 8.63 9.03
N ASN A 133 -10.11 9.44 9.84
CA ASN A 133 -9.91 9.48 11.28
C ASN A 133 -10.63 8.30 11.98
N ARG A 134 -9.89 7.25 12.35
CA ARG A 134 -10.43 6.08 13.06
C ARG A 134 -10.51 6.36 14.57
N THR A 135 -11.73 6.60 15.06
CA THR A 135 -12.01 6.96 16.46
C THR A 135 -12.02 5.78 17.44
N ASN A 136 -12.17 4.54 16.98
CA ASN A 136 -12.13 3.34 17.82
C ASN A 136 -11.24 2.24 17.21
N PRO A 137 -9.90 2.41 17.24
CA PRO A 137 -9.01 1.44 16.63
C PRO A 137 -8.87 0.19 17.49
N SER A 138 -8.89 -0.99 16.85
CA SER A 138 -8.72 -2.30 17.51
C SER A 138 -7.38 -2.50 18.22
N LYS A 139 -6.42 -1.61 17.99
CA LYS A 139 -5.20 -1.40 18.79
C LYS A 139 -5.14 0.09 19.12
N ALA A 140 -4.74 0.45 20.34
CA ALA A 140 -4.50 1.85 20.71
C ALA A 140 -3.48 2.48 19.75
N LEU A 141 -3.96 3.17 18.73
CA LEU A 141 -3.11 3.96 17.84
C LEU A 141 -2.79 5.24 18.60
N MET A 142 -1.63 5.25 19.26
CA MET A 142 -1.04 6.47 19.81
C MET A 142 -0.52 7.33 18.66
N PHE A 143 -1.42 7.97 17.93
CA PHE A 143 -1.05 9.09 17.07
C PHE A 143 -0.98 10.34 17.93
N GLY A 144 0.21 10.60 18.46
CA GLY A 144 0.56 11.91 18.98
C GLY A 144 0.43 12.95 17.87
N ARG A 145 -0.01 14.16 18.22
CA ARG A 145 -0.06 15.31 17.32
C ARG A 145 1.28 15.43 16.60
N CYS A 146 1.26 15.46 15.26
CA CYS A 146 2.47 15.58 14.45
C CYS A 146 3.20 16.87 14.87
N SER A 147 4.29 16.68 15.59
CA SER A 147 5.20 17.73 16.01
C SER A 147 6.53 17.34 15.42
N TYR A 148 7.02 18.09 14.43
CA TYR A 148 8.39 17.92 13.97
C TYR A 148 9.28 18.23 15.17
N SER A 149 9.91 17.20 15.74
CA SER A 149 10.84 17.34 16.85
C SER A 149 12.24 17.06 16.32
N ILE A 150 13.11 18.03 16.52
CA ILE A 150 14.55 17.86 16.34
C ILE A 150 15.07 17.34 17.69
N ASN A 151 16.02 16.40 17.66
CA ASN A 151 16.87 16.14 18.83
C ASN A 151 17.81 17.32 19.05
#